data_AF-A0A1E3P5H1-F1
#
_entry.id   AF-A0A1E3P5H1-F1
#
_cell.length_a   1.000
_cell.length_b   1.000
_cell.length_c   1.000
_cell.angle_alpha   90.00
_cell.angle_beta   90.00
_cell.angle_gamma   90.00
#
_symmetry.space_group_name_H-M   'P 1'
#
loop_
_entity.id
_entity.type
_entity.pdbx_description
1 polymer ?
#
loop_
_entity_poly.entity_id
_entity_poly.type
_entity_poly.pdbx_seq_one_letter_code
_entity_poly.pdbx_strand_id
1 'polypeptide(L)'
;MSLSEPYTLAKLPRVSGTSERCEVSRNSDSEALHVGISGASISNYVLKPSPKLIWSHSIPPSSIITSLENDDDQYYVGVYNKTKKTHSLQVIKKLANDSELVKEVEIQSKIINIKSFTNSTIIITEDSVISFDPAFEVSWESKNLYKAIYSEFIEKDVILVVEHQAKKNNLNYRLLSVTGSEVNSKIYENKAKSTDLKFTYSEGVLFQYVNNSIVLYQLPHFQETKTLTLDQLSIKAPSSSKFSFESPAPDRLLLIIDQDFYLINTNFNIVLSTTSSTKSKAEILSTTKAASKNSRASLFGIVLRDGDIAGVPITLDSNTLKDSLGKRPSPNDETFKVVPSIFDIKDEVVDIDSIINRKDFDSALLTFLEAENDYYTEKDKVVDSKFIKSIVSHIFKQNELPERAMTYLLTHPLFPTIDGLLSLLRSKPRLLRQAIVTANVSIKELNQELNTTENDEIFKDIITRLLEFPKDKLNFKDLDSFKIVERIISLDYGYELISLLIDASGLFTWSDDLIIKLQEVLSKKIEALDSGSNALAVIEQIELKHLKTVKKVPVYSIEKLTI
;
A
#
# COMPACT_ATOMS: atom_id res chain seq x y z
N MET A 1 1.84 1.66 -0.23
CA MET A 1 1.16 0.36 -0.43
C MET A 1 0.09 0.53 -1.47
N SER A 2 0.22 -0.16 -2.60
CA SER A 2 -0.82 -0.19 -3.62
C SER A 2 -0.83 -1.53 -4.34
N LEU A 3 -2.04 -2.05 -4.53
CA LEU A 3 -2.37 -2.91 -5.65
C LEU A 3 -2.47 -2.01 -6.89
N SER A 4 -1.60 -2.22 -7.86
CA SER A 4 -1.73 -1.57 -9.17
C SER A 4 -2.85 -2.24 -9.98
N GLU A 5 -3.37 -1.54 -10.99
CA GLU A 5 -4.38 -2.14 -11.87
C GLU A 5 -3.80 -3.38 -12.60
N PRO A 6 -4.55 -4.49 -12.68
CA PRO A 6 -4.05 -5.68 -13.35
C PRO A 6 -3.96 -5.48 -14.87
N TYR A 7 -2.81 -5.81 -15.46
CA TYR A 7 -2.57 -5.71 -16.89
C TYR A 7 -2.48 -7.10 -17.54
N THR A 8 -2.96 -7.23 -18.78
CA THR A 8 -2.97 -8.52 -19.49
C THR A 8 -1.56 -8.94 -19.92
N LEU A 9 -1.16 -10.17 -19.58
CA LEU A 9 0.11 -10.79 -19.98
C LEU A 9 -0.05 -11.62 -21.25
N ALA A 10 -1.07 -12.49 -21.28
CA ALA A 10 -1.31 -13.39 -22.39
C ALA A 10 -2.81 -13.69 -22.53
N LYS A 11 -3.28 -13.79 -23.78
CA LYS A 11 -4.65 -14.25 -24.05
C LYS A 11 -4.68 -15.77 -24.09
N LEU A 12 -5.68 -16.36 -23.46
CA LEU A 12 -5.84 -17.81 -23.47
C LEU A 12 -6.55 -18.26 -24.75
N PRO A 13 -6.13 -19.40 -25.33
CA PRO A 13 -6.89 -20.02 -26.41
C PRO A 13 -8.28 -20.43 -25.90
N ARG A 14 -9.28 -20.37 -26.78
CA ARG A 14 -10.65 -20.78 -26.45
C ARG A 14 -10.72 -22.31 -26.37
N VAL A 15 -10.48 -22.86 -25.19
CA VAL A 15 -10.63 -24.29 -24.92
C VAL A 15 -11.91 -24.49 -24.11
N SER A 16 -12.86 -25.25 -24.64
CA SER A 16 -14.12 -25.57 -23.96
C SER A 16 -13.93 -26.75 -23.00
N GLY A 17 -14.54 -26.68 -21.80
CA GLY A 17 -14.71 -27.85 -20.93
C GLY A 17 -13.55 -28.20 -19.98
N THR A 18 -12.82 -27.22 -19.44
CA THR A 18 -11.89 -27.41 -18.30
C THR A 18 -12.16 -26.41 -17.19
N SER A 19 -12.25 -26.91 -15.95
CA SER A 19 -12.27 -26.10 -14.72
C SER A 19 -10.88 -25.55 -14.40
N GLU A 20 -9.84 -26.38 -14.61
CA GLU A 20 -8.42 -26.05 -14.44
C GLU A 20 -7.83 -25.67 -15.81
N ARG A 21 -7.80 -24.36 -16.10
CA ARG A 21 -7.41 -23.85 -17.43
C ARG A 21 -5.91 -23.66 -17.58
N CYS A 22 -5.23 -23.30 -16.51
CA CYS A 22 -3.80 -23.08 -16.52
C CYS A 22 -3.19 -23.27 -15.14
N GLU A 23 -1.93 -23.67 -15.13
CA GLU A 23 -1.07 -23.80 -13.97
C GLU A 23 0.19 -22.95 -14.19
N VAL A 24 0.75 -22.42 -13.10
CA VAL A 24 1.95 -21.59 -13.13
C VAL A 24 3.03 -22.25 -12.30
N SER A 25 4.27 -22.24 -12.80
CA SER A 25 5.41 -22.74 -12.03
C SER A 25 5.64 -21.88 -10.80
N ARG A 26 5.87 -22.51 -9.64
CA ARG A 26 6.15 -21.80 -8.39
C ARG A 26 7.53 -21.14 -8.36
N ASN A 27 8.45 -21.53 -9.26
CA ASN A 27 9.74 -20.85 -9.49
C ASN A 27 9.62 -19.65 -10.46
N SER A 28 8.41 -19.16 -10.78
CA SER A 28 8.27 -17.99 -11.64
C SER A 28 8.73 -16.73 -10.89
N ASP A 29 9.81 -16.12 -11.38
CA ASP A 29 10.40 -14.90 -10.82
C ASP A 29 9.73 -13.63 -11.36
N SER A 30 10.16 -12.46 -10.86
CA SER A 30 9.69 -11.16 -11.37
C SER A 30 10.06 -10.87 -12.83
N GLU A 31 10.94 -11.68 -13.42
CA GLU A 31 11.44 -11.51 -14.79
C GLU A 31 10.90 -12.55 -15.77
N ALA A 32 10.69 -13.79 -15.33
CA ALA A 32 10.26 -14.90 -16.16
C ALA A 32 9.03 -15.61 -15.56
N LEU A 33 8.06 -15.91 -16.43
CA LEU A 33 6.79 -16.53 -16.10
C LEU A 33 6.63 -17.81 -16.91
N HIS A 34 6.55 -18.94 -16.21
CA HIS A 34 6.32 -20.25 -16.82
C HIS A 34 4.87 -20.68 -16.59
N VAL A 35 4.13 -20.87 -17.68
CA VAL A 35 2.69 -21.18 -17.66
C VAL A 35 2.43 -22.46 -18.43
N GLY A 36 1.70 -23.39 -17.82
CA GLY A 36 1.07 -24.51 -18.49
C GLY A 36 -0.38 -24.20 -18.79
N ILE A 37 -0.79 -24.18 -20.06
CA ILE A 37 -2.17 -24.03 -20.51
C ILE A 37 -2.73 -25.40 -20.89
N SER A 38 -3.73 -25.87 -20.14
CA SER A 38 -4.38 -27.16 -20.36
C SER A 38 -4.95 -27.26 -21.77
N GLY A 39 -4.59 -28.33 -22.47
CA GLY A 39 -5.03 -28.61 -23.84
C GLY A 39 -4.41 -27.71 -24.92
N ALA A 40 -3.35 -26.97 -24.62
CA ALA A 40 -2.70 -26.09 -25.58
C ALA A 40 -1.17 -26.15 -25.54
N SER A 41 -0.53 -25.61 -24.50
CA SER A 41 0.94 -25.48 -24.49
C SER A 41 1.51 -25.23 -23.09
N ILE A 42 2.79 -25.56 -22.89
CA ILE A 42 3.64 -24.97 -21.85
C ILE A 42 4.38 -23.81 -22.49
N SER A 43 4.45 -22.67 -21.81
CA SER A 43 4.99 -21.43 -22.34
C SER A 43 5.87 -20.74 -21.32
N ASN A 44 6.95 -20.10 -21.79
CA ASN A 44 7.82 -19.24 -20.99
C ASN A 44 7.73 -17.80 -21.51
N TYR A 45 7.35 -16.87 -20.65
CA TYR A 45 7.24 -15.44 -20.92
C TYR A 45 8.28 -14.65 -20.14
N VAL A 46 8.93 -13.68 -20.76
CA VAL A 46 9.68 -12.64 -20.03
C VAL A 46 8.82 -11.41 -19.85
N LEU A 47 8.75 -10.91 -18.62
CA LEU A 47 7.80 -9.87 -18.19
C LEU A 47 8.31 -8.44 -18.41
N LYS A 48 9.65 -8.22 -18.38
CA LYS A 48 10.29 -6.90 -18.50
C LYS A 48 11.16 -6.79 -19.76
N PRO A 49 11.22 -5.63 -20.43
CA PRO A 49 10.44 -4.40 -20.18
C PRO A 49 8.97 -4.50 -20.64
N SER A 50 8.63 -5.47 -21.48
CA SER A 50 7.26 -5.81 -21.86
C SER A 50 7.08 -7.32 -22.00
N PRO A 51 5.89 -7.87 -21.67
CA PRO A 51 5.63 -9.31 -21.76
C PRO A 51 5.87 -9.86 -23.17
N LYS A 52 6.78 -10.83 -23.31
CA LYS A 52 7.10 -11.52 -24.57
C LYS A 52 7.24 -13.02 -24.36
N LEU A 53 6.65 -13.80 -25.26
CA LEU A 53 6.82 -15.26 -25.30
C LEU A 53 8.24 -15.58 -25.83
N ILE A 54 9.01 -16.34 -25.07
CA ILE A 54 10.36 -16.78 -25.45
C ILE A 54 10.35 -18.21 -25.98
N TRP A 55 9.55 -19.08 -25.37
CA TRP A 55 9.53 -20.50 -25.69
C TRP A 55 8.15 -21.09 -25.43
N SER A 56 7.77 -22.08 -26.24
CA SER A 56 6.54 -22.84 -26.03
C SER A 56 6.65 -24.27 -26.54
N HIS A 57 6.09 -25.22 -25.79
CA HIS A 57 5.89 -26.61 -26.19
C HIS A 57 4.40 -26.92 -26.31
N SER A 58 3.99 -27.54 -27.42
CA SER A 58 2.57 -27.86 -27.65
C SER A 58 2.16 -29.11 -26.89
N ILE A 59 1.00 -29.07 -26.23
CA ILE A 59 0.41 -30.19 -25.49
C ILE A 59 -0.87 -30.65 -26.20
N PRO A 60 -1.17 -31.97 -26.22
CA PRO A 60 -2.42 -32.48 -26.79
C PRO A 60 -3.68 -31.86 -26.15
N PRO A 61 -4.73 -31.58 -26.94
CA PRO A 61 -5.99 -31.01 -26.42
C PRO A 61 -6.71 -31.87 -25.36
N SER A 62 -6.42 -33.17 -25.32
CA SER A 62 -6.96 -34.12 -24.33
C SER A 62 -6.29 -34.04 -22.97
N SER A 63 -5.19 -33.29 -22.83
CA SER A 63 -4.35 -33.27 -21.63
C SER A 63 -4.69 -32.07 -20.75
N ILE A 64 -4.86 -32.32 -19.45
CA ILE A 64 -5.01 -31.28 -18.41
C ILE A 64 -3.68 -31.21 -17.65
N ILE A 65 -3.15 -30.00 -17.48
CA ILE A 65 -1.95 -29.77 -16.69
C ILE A 65 -2.39 -29.59 -15.24
N THR A 66 -1.79 -30.37 -14.34
CA THR A 66 -2.12 -30.41 -12.90
C THR A 66 -1.05 -29.79 -12.02
N SER A 67 0.20 -29.80 -12.48
CA SER A 67 1.34 -29.18 -11.81
C SER A 67 2.45 -28.90 -12.83
N LEU A 68 3.26 -27.89 -12.56
CA LEU A 68 4.34 -27.45 -13.43
C LEU A 68 5.53 -27.02 -12.57
N GLU A 69 6.71 -27.53 -12.87
CA GLU A 69 7.98 -27.09 -12.31
C GLU A 69 9.00 -26.89 -13.43
N ASN A 70 9.84 -25.86 -13.29
CA ASN A 70 10.95 -25.59 -14.19
C ASN A 70 12.27 -25.72 -13.43
N ASP A 71 13.22 -26.42 -14.07
CA ASP A 71 14.60 -26.64 -13.60
C ASP A 71 15.53 -26.32 -14.78
N ASP A 72 15.88 -25.04 -14.93
CA ASP A 72 16.70 -24.46 -16.00
C ASP A 72 16.35 -24.95 -17.43
N ASP A 73 16.92 -26.08 -17.84
CA ASP A 73 16.79 -26.71 -19.16
C ASP A 73 15.65 -27.73 -19.26
N GLN A 74 14.96 -28.06 -18.16
CA GLN A 74 13.90 -29.06 -18.13
C GLN A 74 12.60 -28.54 -17.50
N TYR A 75 11.49 -29.06 -17.99
CA TYR A 75 10.16 -28.88 -17.42
C TYR A 75 9.63 -30.23 -16.93
N TYR A 76 9.16 -30.24 -15.70
CA TYR A 76 8.47 -31.37 -15.10
C TYR A 76 6.99 -31.03 -15.02
N VAL A 77 6.16 -31.83 -15.68
CA VAL A 77 4.76 -31.50 -15.89
C VAL A 77 3.89 -32.67 -15.48
N GLY A 78 3.00 -32.42 -14.52
CA GLY A 78 1.97 -33.37 -14.15
C GLY A 78 0.80 -33.26 -15.11
N VAL A 79 0.49 -34.33 -15.83
CA VAL A 79 -0.54 -34.36 -16.86
C VAL A 79 -1.63 -35.37 -16.51
N TYR A 80 -2.89 -34.98 -16.67
CA TYR A 80 -4.03 -35.89 -16.69
C TYR A 80 -4.57 -36.01 -18.11
N ASN A 81 -4.54 -37.23 -18.66
CA ASN A 81 -5.05 -37.50 -20.00
C ASN A 81 -6.53 -37.87 -19.94
N LYS A 82 -7.43 -37.01 -20.45
CA LYS A 82 -8.88 -37.25 -20.44
C LYS A 82 -9.29 -38.52 -21.20
N THR A 83 -8.56 -38.87 -22.26
CA THR A 83 -8.88 -40.02 -23.13
C THR A 83 -8.51 -41.33 -22.46
N LYS A 84 -7.32 -41.39 -21.86
CA LYS A 84 -6.80 -42.60 -21.18
C LYS A 84 -7.26 -42.70 -19.72
N LYS A 85 -7.71 -41.59 -19.11
CA LYS A 85 -7.99 -41.45 -17.68
C LYS A 85 -6.80 -41.83 -16.80
N THR A 86 -5.59 -41.55 -17.29
CA THR A 86 -4.34 -41.80 -16.57
C THR A 86 -3.67 -40.49 -16.17
N HIS A 87 -2.96 -40.51 -15.05
CA HIS A 87 -2.05 -39.45 -14.66
C HIS A 87 -0.64 -39.83 -15.11
N SER A 88 0.12 -38.88 -15.62
CA SER A 88 1.53 -39.09 -15.98
C SER A 88 2.38 -37.88 -15.61
N LEU A 89 3.63 -38.16 -15.25
CA LEU A 89 4.70 -37.17 -15.14
C LEU A 89 5.44 -37.13 -16.48
N GLN A 90 5.46 -35.96 -17.12
CA GLN A 90 6.17 -35.73 -18.37
C GLN A 90 7.38 -34.84 -18.12
N VAL A 91 8.53 -35.25 -18.64
CA VAL A 91 9.80 -34.52 -18.54
C VAL A 91 10.14 -33.99 -19.92
N ILE A 92 10.12 -32.67 -20.07
CA ILE A 92 10.30 -32.00 -21.35
C ILE A 92 11.59 -31.20 -21.30
N LYS A 93 12.53 -31.54 -22.18
CA LYS A 93 13.80 -30.81 -22.31
C LYS A 93 13.62 -29.64 -23.26
N LYS A 94 14.06 -28.47 -22.82
CA LYS A 94 14.12 -27.25 -23.60
C LYS A 94 15.34 -27.30 -24.54
N LEU A 95 15.11 -27.16 -25.84
CA LEU A 95 16.16 -26.97 -26.84
C LEU A 95 16.11 -25.54 -27.35
N ALA A 96 17.19 -25.05 -27.98
CA ALA A 96 17.30 -23.65 -28.40
C ALA A 96 16.14 -23.18 -29.29
N ASN A 97 15.63 -24.06 -30.16
CA ASN A 97 14.54 -23.77 -31.10
C ASN A 97 13.37 -24.77 -30.99
N ASP A 98 13.44 -25.75 -30.09
CA ASP A 98 12.46 -26.83 -30.00
C ASP A 98 12.37 -27.40 -28.59
N SER A 99 11.76 -28.57 -28.46
CA SER A 99 11.43 -29.22 -27.22
C SER A 99 11.30 -30.72 -27.46
N GLU A 100 11.83 -31.52 -26.54
CA GLU A 100 11.78 -32.98 -26.66
C GLU A 100 11.18 -33.58 -25.38
N LEU A 101 10.25 -34.51 -25.54
CA LEU A 101 9.75 -35.32 -24.44
C LEU A 101 10.79 -36.39 -24.11
N VAL A 102 11.52 -36.20 -23.01
CA VAL A 102 12.59 -37.11 -22.58
C VAL A 102 12.01 -38.37 -21.96
N LYS A 103 10.99 -38.21 -21.11
CA LYS A 103 10.40 -39.32 -20.37
C LYS A 103 8.95 -39.05 -20.01
N GLU A 104 8.16 -40.11 -20.02
CA GLU A 104 6.80 -40.15 -19.50
C GLU A 104 6.68 -41.31 -18.50
N VAL A 105 6.22 -41.01 -17.29
CA VAL A 105 6.01 -41.99 -16.22
C VAL A 105 4.54 -41.97 -15.82
N GLU A 106 3.85 -43.09 -15.95
CA GLU A 106 2.45 -43.21 -15.52
C GLU A 106 2.35 -43.31 -13.99
N ILE A 107 1.42 -42.56 -13.40
CA ILE A 107 1.20 -42.44 -11.97
C ILE A 107 -0.27 -42.77 -11.68
N GLN A 108 -0.53 -43.42 -10.54
CA GLN A 108 -1.85 -43.93 -10.21
C GLN A 108 -2.84 -42.85 -9.77
N SER A 109 -2.36 -41.72 -9.24
CA SER A 109 -3.17 -40.68 -8.64
C SER A 109 -2.80 -39.28 -9.13
N LYS A 110 -3.70 -38.31 -8.91
CA LYS A 110 -3.53 -36.91 -9.34
C LYS A 110 -2.30 -36.31 -8.68
N ILE A 111 -1.44 -35.68 -9.48
CA ILE A 111 -0.25 -34.96 -9.03
C ILE A 111 -0.67 -33.56 -8.59
N ILE A 112 -0.35 -33.20 -7.36
CA ILE A 112 -0.67 -31.90 -6.75
C ILE A 112 0.51 -30.95 -6.89
N ASN A 113 1.74 -31.45 -6.73
CA ASN A 113 2.93 -30.61 -6.73
C ASN A 113 4.17 -31.41 -7.11
N ILE A 114 5.16 -30.72 -7.68
CA ILE A 114 6.41 -31.30 -8.19
C ILE A 114 7.55 -30.37 -7.79
N LYS A 115 8.67 -30.95 -7.34
CA LYS A 115 9.93 -30.22 -7.16
C LYS A 115 11.10 -31.04 -7.68
N SER A 116 11.92 -30.42 -8.52
CA SER A 116 13.20 -30.98 -8.93
C SER A 116 14.31 -30.54 -7.97
N PHE A 117 15.17 -31.48 -7.59
CA PHE A 117 16.43 -31.25 -6.91
C PHE A 117 17.55 -31.86 -7.75
N THR A 118 18.79 -31.41 -7.52
CA THR A 118 19.97 -31.83 -8.31
C THR A 118 20.11 -33.34 -8.46
N ASN A 119 19.68 -34.11 -7.46
CA ASN A 119 19.84 -35.58 -7.43
C ASN A 119 18.51 -36.34 -7.34
N SER A 120 17.35 -35.67 -7.30
CA SER A 120 16.07 -36.35 -7.15
C SER A 120 14.90 -35.46 -7.54
N THR A 121 13.85 -36.04 -8.12
CA THR A 121 12.60 -35.34 -8.36
C THR A 121 11.55 -35.84 -7.37
N ILE A 122 10.92 -34.95 -6.62
CA ILE A 122 9.86 -35.30 -5.67
C ILE A 122 8.52 -34.90 -6.24
N ILE A 123 7.58 -35.83 -6.24
CA ILE A 123 6.20 -35.60 -6.60
C ILE A 123 5.30 -35.84 -5.38
N ILE A 124 4.26 -35.01 -5.29
CA ILE A 124 3.21 -35.14 -4.27
C ILE A 124 1.93 -35.47 -5.01
N THR A 125 1.39 -36.66 -4.75
CA THR A 125 0.11 -37.10 -5.29
C THR A 125 -0.98 -37.03 -4.21
N GLU A 126 -2.24 -37.22 -4.60
CA GLU A 126 -3.34 -37.33 -3.62
C GLU A 126 -3.07 -38.40 -2.56
N ASP A 127 -2.43 -39.51 -2.94
CA ASP A 127 -2.34 -40.70 -2.08
C ASP A 127 -0.94 -40.91 -1.48
N SER A 128 0.11 -40.27 -2.01
CA SER A 128 1.50 -40.52 -1.59
C SER A 128 2.44 -39.37 -1.94
N VAL A 129 3.55 -39.27 -1.20
CA VAL A 129 4.73 -38.51 -1.63
C VAL A 129 5.76 -39.50 -2.16
N ILE A 130 6.22 -39.30 -3.39
CA ILE A 130 7.15 -40.20 -4.08
C ILE A 130 8.38 -39.40 -4.47
N SER A 131 9.57 -39.93 -4.16
CA SER A 131 10.83 -39.42 -4.68
C SER A 131 11.35 -40.35 -5.76
N PHE A 132 11.82 -39.74 -6.85
CA PHE A 132 12.47 -40.38 -7.97
C PHE A 132 13.94 -40.03 -7.99
N ASP A 133 14.78 -41.01 -8.35
CA ASP A 133 16.18 -40.75 -8.70
C ASP A 133 16.28 -40.11 -10.11
N PRO A 134 17.49 -39.72 -10.57
CA PRO A 134 17.67 -39.15 -11.91
C PRO A 134 17.32 -40.12 -13.05
N ALA A 135 17.29 -41.43 -12.78
CA ALA A 135 16.83 -42.45 -13.71
C ALA A 135 15.30 -42.62 -13.70
N PHE A 136 14.57 -41.88 -12.86
CA PHE A 136 13.14 -42.00 -12.58
C PHE A 136 12.72 -43.39 -12.07
N GLU A 137 13.59 -44.03 -11.30
CA GLU A 137 13.25 -45.14 -10.41
C GLU A 137 12.83 -44.58 -9.05
N VAL A 138 11.86 -45.23 -8.41
CA VAL A 138 11.33 -44.79 -7.11
C VAL A 138 12.41 -44.99 -6.05
N SER A 139 12.93 -43.90 -5.49
CA SER A 139 13.93 -43.94 -4.41
C SER A 139 13.26 -44.22 -3.06
N TRP A 140 12.12 -43.59 -2.81
CA TRP A 140 11.27 -43.85 -1.65
C TRP A 140 9.83 -43.38 -1.91
N GLU A 141 8.88 -43.97 -1.18
CA GLU A 141 7.48 -43.61 -1.20
C GLU A 141 6.95 -43.52 0.24
N SER A 142 6.26 -42.43 0.55
CA SER A 142 5.59 -42.21 1.83
C SER A 142 4.10 -42.01 1.60
N LYS A 143 3.31 -43.04 1.92
CA LYS A 143 1.85 -43.04 1.72
C LYS A 143 1.18 -42.01 2.64
N ASN A 144 0.15 -41.35 2.13
CA ASN A 144 -0.65 -40.40 2.89
C ASN A 144 -1.67 -41.16 3.75
N LEU A 145 -2.03 -40.60 4.91
CA LEU A 145 -3.10 -41.18 5.74
C LEU A 145 -4.47 -40.89 5.14
N TYR A 146 -4.62 -39.69 4.57
CA TYR A 146 -5.82 -39.25 3.84
C TYR A 146 -5.45 -38.65 2.49
N LYS A 147 -6.46 -38.23 1.71
CA LYS A 147 -6.23 -37.57 0.42
C LYS A 147 -5.58 -36.20 0.64
N ALA A 148 -4.41 -35.99 0.06
CA ALA A 148 -3.75 -34.69 0.06
C ALA A 148 -4.59 -33.66 -0.72
N ILE A 149 -4.76 -32.49 -0.14
CA ILE A 149 -5.52 -31.36 -0.72
C ILE A 149 -4.64 -30.14 -0.96
N TYR A 150 -3.53 -30.01 -0.23
CA TYR A 150 -2.58 -28.92 -0.39
C TYR A 150 -1.18 -29.42 -0.08
N SER A 151 -0.20 -28.86 -0.79
CA SER A 151 1.20 -29.10 -0.49
C SER A 151 2.09 -27.91 -0.87
N GLU A 152 3.21 -27.81 -0.16
CA GLU A 152 4.22 -26.77 -0.36
C GLU A 152 5.60 -27.31 0.01
N PHE A 153 6.62 -26.92 -0.76
CA PHE A 153 8.01 -27.16 -0.40
C PHE A 153 8.51 -25.99 0.45
N ILE A 154 8.95 -26.29 1.68
CA ILE A 154 9.45 -25.34 2.67
C ILE A 154 10.96 -25.44 2.71
N GLU A 155 11.63 -24.35 2.34
CA GLU A 155 13.10 -24.32 2.23
C GLU A 155 13.60 -25.47 1.32
N LYS A 156 14.87 -25.87 1.44
CA LYS A 156 15.43 -26.94 0.59
C LYS A 156 15.11 -28.36 1.09
N ASP A 157 14.65 -28.50 2.33
CA ASP A 157 14.72 -29.79 3.03
C ASP A 157 13.37 -30.31 3.55
N VAL A 158 12.32 -29.49 3.55
CA VAL A 158 11.03 -29.84 4.19
C VAL A 158 9.87 -29.74 3.21
N ILE A 159 8.91 -30.65 3.33
CA ILE A 159 7.70 -30.74 2.53
C ILE A 159 6.50 -30.66 3.47
N LEU A 160 5.63 -29.70 3.24
CA LEU A 160 4.34 -29.60 3.92
C LEU A 160 3.27 -30.29 3.07
N VAL A 161 2.54 -31.21 3.69
CA VAL A 161 1.39 -31.89 3.11
C VAL A 161 0.19 -31.71 4.03
N VAL A 162 -0.94 -31.30 3.48
CA VAL A 162 -2.22 -31.22 4.18
C VAL A 162 -3.16 -32.24 3.57
N GLU A 163 -3.64 -33.17 4.40
CA GLU A 163 -4.49 -34.28 4.00
C GLU A 163 -5.88 -34.14 4.63
N HIS A 164 -6.94 -34.53 3.91
CA HIS A 164 -8.32 -34.42 4.38
C HIS A 164 -9.10 -35.73 4.30
N GLN A 165 -9.74 -36.08 5.41
CA GLN A 165 -10.60 -37.25 5.54
C GLN A 165 -12.08 -36.89 5.34
N ALA A 166 -12.64 -37.15 4.15
CA ALA A 166 -14.02 -36.78 3.82
C ALA A 166 -15.13 -37.37 4.75
N LYS A 167 -14.88 -38.50 5.44
CA LYS A 167 -15.90 -39.15 6.29
C LYS A 167 -16.02 -38.54 7.68
N LYS A 168 -14.91 -38.05 8.24
CA LYS A 168 -14.85 -37.49 9.60
C LYS A 168 -14.50 -36.00 9.60
N ASN A 169 -14.24 -35.42 8.43
CA ASN A 169 -13.74 -34.06 8.22
C ASN A 169 -12.45 -33.77 9.02
N ASN A 170 -11.60 -34.78 9.19
CA ASN A 170 -10.31 -34.61 9.85
C ASN A 170 -9.29 -34.04 8.88
N LEU A 171 -8.49 -33.09 9.34
CA LEU A 171 -7.32 -32.57 8.65
C LEU A 171 -6.06 -33.10 9.30
N ASN A 172 -5.17 -33.67 8.50
CA ASN A 172 -3.84 -34.07 8.92
C ASN A 172 -2.82 -33.14 8.28
N TYR A 173 -2.03 -32.48 9.11
CA TYR A 173 -0.90 -31.66 8.68
C TYR A 173 0.36 -32.47 8.90
N ARG A 174 1.16 -32.66 7.84
CA ARG A 174 2.38 -33.47 7.86
C ARG A 174 3.56 -32.67 7.33
N LEU A 175 4.66 -32.67 8.06
CA LEU A 175 5.97 -32.21 7.61
C LEU A 175 6.84 -33.43 7.34
N LEU A 176 7.31 -33.55 6.12
CA LEU A 176 8.27 -34.57 5.70
C LEU A 176 9.60 -33.91 5.40
N SER A 177 10.70 -34.61 5.60
CA SER A 177 11.96 -34.23 5.01
C SER A 177 12.01 -34.67 3.54
N VAL A 178 12.88 -34.04 2.76
CA VAL A 178 13.25 -34.48 1.39
C VAL A 178 13.82 -35.90 1.37
N THR A 179 14.30 -36.42 2.51
CA THR A 179 14.76 -37.81 2.65
C THR A 179 13.62 -38.81 2.92
N GLY A 180 12.38 -38.35 3.04
CA GLY A 180 11.19 -39.18 3.26
C GLY A 180 10.85 -39.44 4.72
N SER A 181 11.68 -38.98 5.67
CA SER A 181 11.38 -39.09 7.10
C SER A 181 10.33 -38.06 7.53
N GLU A 182 9.37 -38.50 8.35
CA GLU A 182 8.38 -37.61 8.94
C GLU A 182 9.00 -36.79 10.07
N VAL A 183 8.96 -35.46 9.93
CA VAL A 183 9.53 -34.50 10.89
C VAL A 183 8.51 -34.18 11.97
N ASN A 184 7.26 -33.95 11.58
CA ASN A 184 6.17 -33.67 12.51
C ASN A 184 4.81 -33.94 11.83
N SER A 185 3.81 -34.36 12.60
CA SER A 185 2.42 -34.39 12.15
C SER A 185 1.44 -33.99 13.24
N LYS A 186 0.30 -33.47 12.81
CA LYS A 186 -0.79 -33.10 13.71
C LYS A 186 -2.14 -33.28 13.02
N ILE A 187 -3.05 -33.95 13.71
CA ILE A 187 -4.42 -34.17 13.25
C ILE A 187 -5.36 -33.24 14.00
N TYR A 188 -6.19 -32.53 13.26
CA TYR A 188 -7.27 -31.69 13.77
C TYR A 188 -8.62 -32.16 13.25
N GLU A 189 -9.63 -32.13 14.10
CA GLU A 189 -11.02 -32.32 13.67
C GLU A 189 -11.55 -30.99 13.12
N ASN A 190 -11.96 -30.97 11.85
CA ASN A 190 -12.58 -29.81 11.23
C ASN A 190 -14.06 -30.12 10.95
N LYS A 191 -14.93 -29.10 10.98
CA LYS A 191 -16.36 -29.26 10.67
C LYS A 191 -16.69 -28.91 9.21
N ALA A 192 -15.76 -28.31 8.48
CA ALA A 192 -15.98 -27.87 7.11
C ALA A 192 -15.79 -28.98 6.07
N LYS A 193 -16.45 -28.83 4.91
CA LYS A 193 -16.29 -29.72 3.75
C LYS A 193 -15.01 -29.39 3.00
N SER A 194 -14.48 -30.35 2.24
CA SER A 194 -13.24 -30.18 1.47
C SER A 194 -13.28 -29.04 0.45
N THR A 195 -14.46 -28.71 -0.10
CA THR A 195 -14.63 -27.65 -1.10
C THR A 195 -14.41 -26.25 -0.54
N ASP A 196 -14.58 -26.10 0.77
CA ASP A 196 -14.57 -24.80 1.44
C ASP A 196 -13.21 -24.51 2.08
N LEU A 197 -12.29 -25.47 1.98
CA LEU A 197 -10.94 -25.40 2.52
C LEU A 197 -9.96 -24.96 1.45
N LYS A 198 -9.26 -23.87 1.74
CA LYS A 198 -8.14 -23.40 0.92
C LYS A 198 -6.95 -23.08 1.82
N PHE A 199 -5.75 -23.27 1.30
CA PHE A 199 -4.51 -23.10 2.05
C PHE A 199 -3.48 -22.33 1.23
N THR A 200 -2.64 -21.57 1.92
CA THR A 200 -1.43 -20.97 1.35
C THR A 200 -0.38 -20.87 2.46
N TYR A 201 0.89 -20.85 2.08
CA TYR A 201 2.01 -20.85 3.00
C TYR A 201 2.98 -19.73 2.66
N SER A 202 3.42 -19.00 3.70
CA SER A 202 4.48 -18.00 3.60
C SER A 202 5.32 -17.95 4.88
N GLU A 203 6.64 -18.11 4.72
CA GLU A 203 7.68 -17.99 5.76
C GLU A 203 7.28 -18.44 7.18
N GLY A 204 7.01 -19.74 7.34
CA GLY A 204 6.71 -20.36 8.63
C GLY A 204 5.25 -20.26 9.08
N VAL A 205 4.39 -19.57 8.32
CA VAL A 205 2.97 -19.42 8.60
C VAL A 205 2.13 -20.12 7.53
N LEU A 206 1.29 -21.06 7.98
CA LEU A 206 0.27 -21.71 7.17
C LEU A 206 -1.07 -21.01 7.39
N PHE A 207 -1.64 -20.48 6.32
CA PHE A 207 -2.97 -19.88 6.33
C PHE A 207 -4.01 -20.90 5.89
N GLN A 208 -5.06 -21.05 6.67
CA GLN A 208 -6.22 -21.87 6.33
C GLN A 208 -7.46 -20.99 6.23
N TYR A 209 -8.13 -21.02 5.10
CA TYR A 209 -9.47 -20.48 4.97
C TYR A 209 -10.51 -21.57 5.29
N VAL A 210 -11.45 -21.24 6.18
CA VAL A 210 -12.57 -22.10 6.60
C VAL A 210 -13.75 -21.25 7.05
N ASN A 211 -14.95 -21.51 6.52
CA ASN A 211 -16.21 -20.89 6.97
C ASN A 211 -16.13 -19.35 7.18
N ASN A 212 -15.73 -18.59 6.15
CA ASN A 212 -15.59 -17.12 6.22
C ASN A 212 -14.50 -16.62 7.19
N SER A 213 -13.60 -17.50 7.64
CA SER A 213 -12.53 -17.21 8.59
C SER A 213 -11.19 -17.69 8.05
N ILE A 214 -10.12 -16.95 8.33
CA ILE A 214 -8.74 -17.27 8.00
C ILE A 214 -8.02 -17.57 9.32
N VAL A 215 -7.58 -18.81 9.50
CA VAL A 215 -6.83 -19.28 10.66
C VAL A 215 -5.35 -19.35 10.30
N LEU A 216 -4.49 -18.81 11.16
CA LEU A 216 -3.04 -18.82 11.02
C LEU A 216 -2.45 -19.92 11.92
N TYR A 217 -1.67 -20.82 11.32
CA TYR A 217 -0.91 -21.84 12.04
C TYR A 217 0.58 -21.57 11.90
N GLN A 218 1.27 -21.55 13.04
CA GLN A 218 2.72 -21.41 13.06
C GLN A 218 3.40 -22.77 12.98
N LEU A 219 4.31 -22.91 12.02
CA LEU A 219 5.20 -24.07 11.90
C LEU A 219 6.37 -23.96 12.89
N PRO A 220 6.96 -25.10 13.32
CA PRO A 220 6.65 -26.47 12.90
C PRO A 220 5.52 -27.15 13.67
N HIS A 221 5.04 -26.56 14.78
CA HIS A 221 4.11 -27.23 15.71
C HIS A 221 2.63 -27.13 15.35
N PHE A 222 2.30 -26.44 14.25
CA PHE A 222 0.94 -26.15 13.81
C PHE A 222 0.09 -25.53 14.93
N GLN A 223 0.67 -24.61 15.71
CA GLN A 223 -0.08 -23.92 16.76
C GLN A 223 -0.91 -22.80 16.15
N GLU A 224 -2.21 -22.76 16.45
CA GLU A 224 -3.07 -21.66 16.05
C GLU A 224 -2.62 -20.39 16.77
N THR A 225 -2.24 -19.38 16.00
CA THR A 225 -1.80 -18.09 16.54
C THR A 225 -2.91 -17.04 16.48
N LYS A 226 -3.68 -17.03 15.39
CA LYS A 226 -4.67 -15.98 15.14
C LYS A 226 -5.78 -16.46 14.21
N THR A 227 -6.99 -15.98 14.47
CA THR A 227 -8.16 -16.16 13.61
C THR A 227 -8.65 -14.80 13.12
N LEU A 228 -8.91 -14.70 11.82
CA LEU A 228 -9.38 -13.51 11.13
C LEU A 228 -10.71 -13.81 10.45
N THR A 229 -11.82 -13.23 10.92
CA THR A 229 -13.10 -13.37 10.21
C THR A 229 -13.21 -12.32 9.11
N LEU A 230 -13.71 -12.68 7.92
CA LEU A 230 -13.89 -11.71 6.83
C LEU A 230 -14.89 -10.60 7.18
N ASP A 231 -15.83 -10.87 8.09
CA ASP A 231 -16.77 -9.86 8.61
C ASP A 231 -16.05 -8.76 9.40
N GLN A 232 -15.02 -9.10 10.17
CA GLN A 232 -14.13 -8.12 10.84
C GLN A 232 -13.33 -7.28 9.84
N LEU A 233 -13.11 -7.77 8.62
CA LEU A 233 -12.47 -7.01 7.55
C LEU A 233 -13.50 -6.29 6.66
N SER A 234 -14.79 -6.48 6.93
CA SER A 234 -15.91 -5.93 6.18
C SER A 234 -15.90 -6.32 4.71
N ILE A 235 -15.43 -7.55 4.47
CA ILE A 235 -15.43 -8.19 3.17
C ILE A 235 -16.66 -9.11 3.16
N LYS A 236 -17.64 -8.80 2.30
CA LYS A 236 -18.82 -9.65 2.12
C LYS A 236 -18.47 -10.75 1.13
N ALA A 237 -18.33 -11.99 1.61
CA ALA A 237 -18.15 -13.15 0.75
C ALA A 237 -19.53 -13.72 0.35
N PRO A 238 -19.93 -13.67 -0.94
CA PRO A 238 -21.12 -14.38 -1.40
C PRO A 238 -20.94 -15.89 -1.21
N SER A 239 -21.99 -16.60 -0.78
CA SER A 239 -21.98 -18.04 -0.54
C SER A 239 -21.69 -18.91 -1.78
N SER A 240 -21.61 -18.31 -2.97
CA SER A 240 -21.32 -18.98 -4.24
C SER A 240 -20.20 -18.31 -5.08
N SER A 241 -19.45 -17.38 -4.51
CA SER A 241 -18.37 -16.68 -5.23
C SER A 241 -17.15 -17.58 -5.41
N LYS A 242 -16.46 -17.45 -6.56
CA LYS A 242 -15.12 -18.03 -6.69
C LYS A 242 -14.19 -17.24 -5.77
N PHE A 243 -13.55 -17.95 -4.85
CA PHE A 243 -12.66 -17.41 -3.83
C PHE A 243 -11.25 -17.90 -4.12
N SER A 244 -10.24 -17.04 -4.13
CA SER A 244 -8.83 -17.46 -4.23
C SER A 244 -7.99 -16.56 -3.36
N PHE A 245 -7.00 -17.13 -2.68
CA PHE A 245 -6.15 -16.35 -1.80
C PHE A 245 -4.75 -16.95 -1.75
N GLU A 246 -3.76 -16.07 -1.67
CA GLU A 246 -2.34 -16.41 -1.73
C GLU A 246 -1.60 -15.45 -0.78
N SER A 247 -0.52 -15.92 -0.16
CA SER A 247 0.26 -15.11 0.77
C SER A 247 1.58 -14.63 0.14
N PRO A 248 1.64 -13.37 -0.35
CA PRO A 248 2.86 -12.82 -0.93
C PRO A 248 3.97 -12.56 0.12
N ALA A 249 3.64 -12.44 1.40
CA ALA A 249 4.57 -12.25 2.51
C ALA A 249 3.94 -12.81 3.81
N PRO A 250 4.72 -13.15 4.86
CA PRO A 250 4.18 -13.82 6.07
C PRO A 250 3.09 -13.05 6.80
N ASP A 251 2.99 -11.75 6.58
CA ASP A 251 2.06 -10.82 7.20
C ASP A 251 1.09 -10.19 6.18
N ARG A 252 1.11 -10.69 4.94
CA ARG A 252 0.30 -10.19 3.83
C ARG A 252 -0.50 -11.33 3.22
N LEU A 253 -1.77 -11.03 2.99
CA LEU A 253 -2.67 -11.92 2.30
C LEU A 253 -3.29 -11.18 1.12
N LEU A 254 -3.15 -11.75 -0.07
CA LEU A 254 -3.90 -11.31 -1.23
C LEU A 254 -5.14 -12.19 -1.33
N LEU A 255 -6.30 -11.57 -1.34
CA LEU A 255 -7.59 -12.23 -1.41
C LEU A 255 -8.36 -11.72 -2.62
N ILE A 256 -8.86 -12.61 -3.45
CA ILE A 256 -9.76 -12.29 -4.56
C ILE A 256 -11.11 -12.97 -4.33
N ILE A 257 -12.18 -12.18 -4.37
CA ILE A 257 -13.56 -12.63 -4.33
C ILE A 257 -14.27 -12.14 -5.59
N ASP A 258 -14.57 -13.07 -6.50
CA ASP A 258 -15.10 -12.79 -7.84
C ASP A 258 -14.29 -11.74 -8.63
N GLN A 259 -14.54 -10.44 -8.44
CA GLN A 259 -13.89 -9.33 -9.17
C GLN A 259 -13.02 -8.44 -8.28
N ASP A 260 -13.18 -8.55 -6.96
CA ASP A 260 -12.57 -7.64 -6.00
C ASP A 260 -11.30 -8.24 -5.41
N PHE A 261 -10.25 -7.43 -5.39
CA PHE A 261 -8.92 -7.75 -4.89
C PHE A 261 -8.72 -7.02 -3.57
N TYR A 262 -8.38 -7.75 -2.54
CA TYR A 262 -8.13 -7.27 -1.19
C TYR A 262 -6.69 -7.62 -0.79
N LEU A 263 -5.89 -6.62 -0.49
CA LEU A 263 -4.60 -6.83 0.17
C LEU A 263 -4.80 -6.63 1.67
N ILE A 264 -4.61 -7.68 2.46
CA ILE A 264 -4.87 -7.70 3.91
C ILE A 264 -3.54 -7.78 4.65
N ASN A 265 -3.40 -6.97 5.70
CA ASN A 265 -2.34 -7.11 6.70
C ASN A 265 -2.84 -7.97 7.86
N THR A 266 -2.27 -9.16 8.01
CA THR A 266 -2.70 -10.13 9.03
C THR A 266 -2.17 -9.79 10.43
N ASN A 267 -1.10 -8.99 10.55
CA ASN A 267 -0.61 -8.51 11.85
C ASN A 267 -1.58 -7.49 12.46
N PHE A 268 -2.05 -6.52 11.67
CA PHE A 268 -2.92 -5.44 12.15
C PHE A 268 -4.42 -5.64 11.91
N ASN A 269 -4.84 -6.70 11.20
CA ASN A 269 -6.25 -6.96 10.84
C ASN A 269 -6.88 -5.85 9.99
N ILE A 270 -6.14 -5.32 9.01
CA ILE A 270 -6.59 -4.18 8.20
C ILE A 270 -6.50 -4.53 6.72
N VAL A 271 -7.49 -4.05 5.95
CA VAL A 271 -7.45 -4.06 4.49
C VAL A 271 -6.60 -2.87 4.02
N LEU A 272 -5.43 -3.15 3.45
CA LEU A 272 -4.44 -2.16 3.04
C LEU A 272 -4.80 -1.47 1.72
N SER A 273 -5.36 -2.21 0.77
CA SER A 273 -5.82 -1.69 -0.51
C SER A 273 -6.89 -2.59 -1.11
N THR A 274 -7.83 -1.96 -1.81
CA THR A 274 -8.88 -2.64 -2.57
C THR A 274 -8.82 -2.17 -4.02
N THR A 275 -8.85 -3.10 -4.96
CA THR A 275 -9.05 -2.80 -6.39
C THR A 275 -10.08 -3.76 -6.97
N SER A 276 -10.86 -3.33 -7.95
CA SER A 276 -11.90 -4.14 -8.59
C SER A 276 -11.59 -4.28 -10.07
N SER A 277 -11.67 -5.50 -10.61
CA SER A 277 -11.57 -5.71 -12.06
C SER A 277 -12.92 -5.53 -12.75
N THR A 278 -12.99 -4.65 -13.73
CA THR A 278 -14.24 -4.26 -14.42
C THR A 278 -14.79 -5.30 -15.41
N LYS A 279 -14.08 -6.39 -15.72
CA LYS A 279 -14.34 -7.18 -16.94
C LYS A 279 -14.68 -8.66 -16.74
N SER A 280 -14.26 -9.32 -15.67
CA SER A 280 -14.45 -10.77 -15.51
C SER A 280 -14.10 -11.25 -14.10
N LYS A 281 -14.58 -12.46 -13.76
CA LYS A 281 -14.17 -13.14 -12.53
C LYS A 281 -12.68 -13.47 -12.61
N ALA A 282 -12.00 -13.33 -11.49
CA ALA A 282 -10.57 -13.48 -11.35
C ALA A 282 -10.23 -14.57 -10.32
N GLU A 283 -9.15 -15.29 -10.57
CA GLU A 283 -8.58 -16.31 -9.67
C GLU A 283 -7.07 -16.13 -9.58
N ILE A 284 -6.50 -16.12 -8.37
CA ILE A 284 -5.04 -16.08 -8.18
C ILE A 284 -4.46 -17.44 -8.59
N LEU A 285 -3.44 -17.42 -9.45
CA LEU A 285 -2.67 -18.61 -9.81
C LEU A 285 -1.38 -18.72 -9.00
N SER A 286 -0.70 -17.60 -8.76
CA SER A 286 0.55 -17.56 -8.02
C SER A 286 0.88 -16.12 -7.63
N THR A 287 1.68 -15.95 -6.57
CA THR A 287 2.31 -14.68 -6.22
C THR A 287 3.80 -14.90 -5.96
N THR A 288 4.65 -13.96 -6.39
CA THR A 288 6.04 -13.95 -5.94
C THR A 288 6.09 -13.72 -4.43
N LYS A 289 6.86 -14.55 -3.73
CA LYS A 289 6.98 -14.49 -2.27
C LYS A 289 8.13 -13.54 -1.90
N ALA A 290 7.88 -12.56 -1.04
CA ALA A 290 8.93 -11.75 -0.45
C ALA A 290 9.69 -12.54 0.62
N ALA A 291 11.02 -12.40 0.64
CA ALA A 291 11.83 -12.79 1.78
C ALA A 291 11.67 -11.76 2.92
N SER A 292 11.57 -12.25 4.17
CA SER A 292 11.32 -11.49 5.42
C SER A 292 12.18 -10.24 5.61
N LYS A 293 13.35 -10.17 4.96
CA LYS A 293 14.33 -9.08 5.13
C LYS A 293 14.17 -7.91 4.15
N ASN A 294 13.33 -8.02 3.11
CA ASN A 294 13.18 -6.96 2.11
C ASN A 294 11.91 -6.15 2.31
N SER A 295 12.02 -5.08 3.11
CA SER A 295 10.93 -4.17 3.48
C SER A 295 10.38 -3.29 2.33
N ARG A 296 10.93 -3.39 1.12
CA ARG A 296 10.53 -2.62 -0.08
C ARG A 296 10.58 -3.47 -1.35
N ALA A 297 10.05 -4.69 -1.29
CA ALA A 297 9.97 -5.56 -2.47
C ALA A 297 8.77 -5.16 -3.35
N SER A 298 9.03 -4.95 -4.65
CA SER A 298 7.98 -5.01 -5.66
C SER A 298 7.67 -6.47 -5.95
N LEU A 299 6.52 -6.93 -5.49
CA LEU A 299 6.01 -8.28 -5.75
C LEU A 299 5.08 -8.29 -6.95
N PHE A 300 4.81 -9.49 -7.43
CA PHE A 300 4.04 -9.72 -8.63
C PHE A 300 3.06 -10.88 -8.40
N GLY A 301 1.77 -10.59 -8.54
CA GLY A 301 0.70 -11.59 -8.54
C GLY A 301 0.28 -11.94 -9.97
N ILE A 302 -0.03 -13.19 -10.21
CA ILE A 302 -0.51 -13.69 -11.50
C ILE A 302 -1.94 -14.18 -11.29
N VAL A 303 -2.83 -13.71 -12.16
CA VAL A 303 -4.26 -13.84 -12.00
C VAL A 303 -4.87 -14.36 -13.29
N LEU A 304 -5.67 -15.40 -13.18
CA LEU A 304 -6.49 -15.94 -14.25
C LEU A 304 -7.81 -15.17 -14.34
N ARG A 305 -8.10 -14.67 -15.54
CA ARG A 305 -9.41 -14.13 -15.92
C ARG A 305 -10.06 -15.06 -16.96
N ASP A 306 -11.36 -14.89 -17.20
CA ASP A 306 -12.14 -15.76 -18.10
C ASP A 306 -11.57 -15.93 -19.53
N GLY A 307 -10.68 -15.05 -20.00
CA GLY A 307 -10.06 -15.17 -21.33
C GLY A 307 -8.57 -14.83 -21.40
N ASP A 308 -7.94 -14.48 -20.29
CA ASP A 308 -6.56 -14.00 -20.27
C ASP A 308 -5.88 -14.25 -18.92
N ILE A 309 -4.55 -14.23 -18.93
CA ILE A 309 -3.71 -14.21 -17.75
C ILE A 309 -3.28 -12.75 -17.56
N ALA A 310 -3.48 -12.22 -16.35
CA ALA A 310 -3.13 -10.86 -15.98
C ALA A 310 -2.07 -10.85 -14.87
N GLY A 311 -1.22 -9.83 -14.91
CA GLY A 311 -0.24 -9.51 -13.88
C GLY A 311 -0.73 -8.39 -12.96
N VAL A 312 -0.51 -8.54 -11.66
CA VAL A 312 -0.83 -7.55 -10.63
C VAL A 312 0.46 -7.17 -9.90
N PRO A 313 1.02 -5.99 -10.15
CA PRO A 313 2.10 -5.46 -9.34
C PRO A 313 1.61 -5.16 -7.91
N ILE A 314 2.37 -5.62 -6.93
CA ILE A 314 2.10 -5.44 -5.50
C ILE A 314 3.30 -4.72 -4.90
N THR A 315 3.09 -3.54 -4.32
CA THR A 315 4.16 -2.81 -3.63
C THR A 315 4.08 -3.04 -2.13
N LEU A 316 5.13 -3.65 -1.55
CA LEU A 316 5.28 -3.81 -0.11
C LEU A 316 6.06 -2.65 0.51
N ASP A 317 5.59 -2.18 1.67
CA ASP A 317 6.25 -1.15 2.49
C ASP A 317 6.80 -1.77 3.80
N SER A 318 7.36 -0.92 4.67
CA SER A 318 8.05 -1.24 5.94
C SER A 318 7.23 -1.98 7.01
N ASN A 319 5.98 -2.35 6.73
CA ASN A 319 5.07 -3.02 7.66
C ASN A 319 4.96 -2.34 9.04
N THR A 320 4.97 -1.01 9.08
CA THR A 320 4.79 -0.30 10.34
C THR A 320 3.31 -0.02 10.59
N LEU A 321 2.94 0.11 11.87
CA LEU A 321 1.58 0.53 12.25
C LEU A 321 1.27 1.91 11.64
N LYS A 322 2.27 2.81 11.58
CA LYS A 322 2.16 4.14 10.95
C LYS A 322 1.66 4.08 9.51
N ASP A 323 2.14 3.11 8.73
CA ASP A 323 1.75 2.92 7.33
C ASP A 323 0.32 2.36 7.19
N SER A 324 -0.24 1.81 8.29
CA SER A 324 -1.57 1.21 8.37
C SER A 324 -2.62 2.15 9.00
N LEU A 325 -2.19 3.22 9.69
CA LEU A 325 -3.08 4.23 10.26
C LEU A 325 -3.84 5.00 9.15
N GLY A 326 -5.15 5.19 9.32
CA GLY A 326 -6.02 5.87 8.36
C GLY A 326 -6.58 4.97 7.24
N LYS A 327 -6.16 3.70 7.18
CA LYS A 327 -6.74 2.71 6.27
C LYS A 327 -7.82 1.91 7.00
N ARG A 328 -8.99 1.84 6.36
CA ARG A 328 -10.28 1.41 6.90
C ARG A 328 -10.15 0.26 7.93
N PRO A 329 -10.32 0.53 9.25
CA PRO A 329 -10.73 -0.51 10.17
C PRO A 329 -12.20 -0.88 9.91
N SER A 330 -12.65 -2.03 10.39
CA SER A 330 -14.00 -2.56 10.17
C SER A 330 -15.09 -1.51 10.42
N PRO A 331 -16.10 -1.34 9.53
CA PRO A 331 -17.34 -0.62 9.83
C PRO A 331 -18.25 -1.24 10.90
N ASN A 332 -17.92 -2.39 11.50
CA ASN A 332 -18.84 -3.11 12.40
C ASN A 332 -18.65 -2.85 13.91
N ASP A 333 -17.68 -2.03 14.31
CA ASP A 333 -17.62 -1.58 15.71
C ASP A 333 -18.43 -0.29 15.89
N GLU A 334 -19.74 -0.44 16.15
CA GLU A 334 -20.56 0.63 16.74
C GLU A 334 -20.12 0.96 18.19
N THR A 335 -19.18 0.22 18.76
CA THR A 335 -18.56 0.55 20.05
C THR A 335 -17.19 1.19 19.87
N PHE A 336 -17.17 2.51 19.87
CA PHE A 336 -15.94 3.30 19.94
C PHE A 336 -15.25 3.08 21.29
N LYS A 337 -14.09 2.42 21.30
CA LYS A 337 -13.17 2.49 22.44
C LYS A 337 -12.12 3.55 22.17
N VAL A 338 -12.17 4.60 23.00
CA VAL A 338 -11.20 5.67 23.04
C VAL A 338 -9.97 5.15 23.77
N VAL A 339 -8.80 5.29 23.16
CA VAL A 339 -7.52 5.21 23.87
C VAL A 339 -6.90 6.60 23.75
N PRO A 340 -6.81 7.39 24.84
CA PRO A 340 -6.08 8.63 24.81
C PRO A 340 -4.57 8.36 24.82
N SER A 341 -3.82 9.36 24.37
CA SER A 341 -2.37 9.48 24.49
C SER A 341 -1.89 9.09 25.90
N ILE A 342 -0.71 8.47 25.97
CA ILE A 342 -0.06 7.81 27.12
C ILE A 342 0.10 8.67 28.39
N PHE A 343 -0.16 9.98 28.35
CA PHE A 343 0.46 10.87 29.32
C PHE A 343 -0.34 11.36 30.51
N ASP A 344 -1.68 11.38 30.60
CA ASP A 344 -2.34 11.68 31.89
C ASP A 344 -3.83 11.30 31.95
N ILE A 345 -4.20 10.53 32.98
CA ILE A 345 -5.52 9.94 33.21
C ILE A 345 -6.26 10.73 34.29
N LYS A 346 -7.29 11.48 33.89
CA LYS A 346 -8.49 11.74 34.71
C LYS A 346 -9.73 11.73 33.80
N ASP A 347 -10.59 10.74 33.99
CA ASP A 347 -11.92 10.67 33.35
C ASP A 347 -12.86 11.70 34.00
N GLU A 348 -12.79 12.95 33.54
CA GLU A 348 -13.79 13.95 33.90
C GLU A 348 -14.94 13.88 32.88
N VAL A 349 -16.14 13.54 33.35
CA VAL A 349 -17.37 13.68 32.56
C VAL A 349 -17.66 15.18 32.45
N VAL A 350 -17.38 15.75 31.28
CA VAL A 350 -17.61 17.18 31.01
C VAL A 350 -19.04 17.38 30.56
N ASP A 351 -19.83 18.11 31.37
CA ASP A 351 -21.15 18.57 30.96
C ASP A 351 -21.03 19.81 30.07
N ILE A 352 -21.06 19.61 28.75
CA ILE A 352 -20.93 20.67 27.75
C ILE A 352 -22.08 21.68 27.85
N ASP A 353 -23.28 21.23 28.24
CA ASP A 353 -24.47 22.08 28.33
C ASP A 353 -24.31 23.13 29.45
N SER A 354 -23.54 22.80 30.49
CA SER A 354 -23.23 23.73 31.58
C SER A 354 -22.33 24.90 31.18
N ILE A 355 -21.53 24.73 30.12
CA ILE A 355 -20.64 25.76 29.56
C ILE A 355 -21.42 26.58 28.53
N ILE A 356 -22.16 25.90 27.64
CA ILE A 356 -22.93 26.51 26.57
C ILE A 356 -24.01 27.47 27.08
N ASN A 357 -24.71 27.11 28.15
CA ASN A 357 -25.85 27.88 28.64
C ASN A 357 -25.47 29.09 29.52
N ARG A 358 -24.17 29.37 29.72
CA ARG A 358 -23.72 30.52 30.52
C ARG A 358 -23.84 31.82 29.72
N LYS A 359 -24.27 32.89 30.41
CA LYS A 359 -24.37 34.24 29.83
C LYS A 359 -23.02 34.82 29.38
N ASP A 360 -21.94 34.43 30.05
CA ASP A 360 -20.56 34.80 29.69
C ASP A 360 -19.83 33.55 29.21
N PHE A 361 -20.08 33.21 27.94
CA PHE A 361 -19.55 32.02 27.29
C PHE A 361 -18.02 32.08 27.15
N ASP A 362 -17.46 33.25 26.80
CA ASP A 362 -16.02 33.47 26.63
C ASP A 362 -15.25 33.10 27.90
N SER A 363 -15.62 33.72 29.03
CA SER A 363 -14.94 33.47 30.31
C SER A 363 -15.16 32.04 30.79
N ALA A 364 -16.35 31.48 30.58
CA ALA A 364 -16.66 30.11 30.99
C ALA A 364 -15.81 29.07 30.25
N LEU A 365 -15.64 29.23 28.93
CA LEU A 365 -14.84 28.31 28.12
C LEU A 365 -13.35 28.41 28.46
N LEU A 366 -12.81 29.63 28.52
CA LEU A 366 -11.38 29.83 28.82
C LEU A 366 -11.01 29.36 30.22
N THR A 367 -11.89 29.59 31.21
CA THR A 367 -11.69 29.08 32.57
C THR A 367 -11.72 27.56 32.61
N PHE A 368 -12.63 26.93 31.87
CA PHE A 368 -12.72 25.46 31.81
C PHE A 368 -11.47 24.83 31.17
N LEU A 369 -10.92 25.49 30.15
CA LEU A 369 -9.70 25.05 29.46
C LEU A 369 -8.42 25.43 30.22
N GLU A 370 -8.54 26.09 31.37
CA GLU A 370 -7.40 26.59 32.15
C GLU A 370 -6.46 27.49 31.31
N ALA A 371 -7.03 28.19 30.33
CA ALA A 371 -6.28 29.02 29.40
C ALA A 371 -5.80 30.30 30.09
N GLU A 372 -4.49 30.47 30.22
CA GLU A 372 -3.87 31.70 30.75
C GLU A 372 -3.93 32.86 29.73
N ASN A 373 -3.99 32.52 28.44
CA ASN A 373 -3.99 33.47 27.33
C ASN A 373 -5.21 33.27 26.41
N ASP A 374 -5.51 34.28 25.58
CA ASP A 374 -6.55 34.20 24.55
C ASP A 374 -6.14 33.31 23.33
N TYR A 375 -5.03 32.58 23.42
CA TYR A 375 -4.52 31.65 22.41
C TYR A 375 -4.08 30.34 23.07
N TYR A 376 -4.16 29.25 22.31
CA TYR A 376 -3.81 27.92 22.78
C TYR A 376 -2.31 27.80 23.08
N THR A 377 -2.01 27.22 24.24
CA THR A 377 -0.65 26.83 24.65
C THR A 377 -0.64 25.36 25.09
N GLU A 378 0.52 24.72 24.99
CA GLU A 378 0.69 23.31 25.42
C GLU A 378 0.46 23.09 26.93
N LYS A 379 0.34 24.17 27.71
CA LYS A 379 0.05 24.12 29.15
C LYS A 379 -1.46 24.07 29.45
N ASP A 380 -2.29 24.37 28.45
CA ASP A 380 -3.74 24.42 28.61
C ASP A 380 -4.31 23.00 28.77
N LYS A 381 -5.52 22.91 29.31
CA LYS A 381 -6.18 21.63 29.55
C LYS A 381 -6.41 20.87 28.24
N VAL A 382 -5.91 19.63 28.19
CA VAL A 382 -6.10 18.74 27.03
C VAL A 382 -7.55 18.28 26.96
N VAL A 383 -8.19 18.48 25.81
CA VAL A 383 -9.60 18.14 25.57
C VAL A 383 -9.80 17.29 24.32
N ASP A 384 -10.90 16.54 24.27
CA ASP A 384 -11.25 15.72 23.10
C ASP A 384 -11.60 16.59 21.88
N SER A 385 -11.22 16.10 20.70
CA SER A 385 -11.67 16.61 19.39
C SER A 385 -13.19 16.72 19.28
N LYS A 386 -13.96 15.82 19.91
CA LYS A 386 -15.44 15.87 19.92
C LYS A 386 -15.95 17.07 20.72
N PHE A 387 -15.30 17.38 21.85
CA PHE A 387 -15.65 18.55 22.65
C PHE A 387 -15.47 19.84 21.86
N ILE A 388 -14.29 20.02 21.24
CA ILE A 388 -14.00 21.18 20.39
C ILE A 388 -15.00 21.26 19.23
N LYS A 389 -15.30 20.15 18.55
CA LYS A 389 -16.31 20.12 17.48
C LYS A 389 -17.70 20.55 17.95
N SER A 390 -18.16 20.05 19.09
CA SER A 390 -19.47 20.41 19.66
C SER A 390 -19.55 21.90 19.97
N ILE A 391 -18.51 22.44 20.61
CA ILE A 391 -18.43 23.88 20.94
C ILE A 391 -18.42 24.74 19.67
N VAL A 392 -17.56 24.41 18.72
CA VAL A 392 -17.45 25.15 17.46
C VAL A 392 -18.79 25.11 16.70
N SER A 393 -19.45 23.94 16.65
CA SER A 393 -20.77 23.81 16.03
C SER A 393 -21.86 24.62 16.75
N HIS A 394 -21.72 24.84 18.06
CA HIS A 394 -22.64 25.69 18.81
C HIS A 394 -22.40 27.17 18.52
N ILE A 395 -21.14 27.61 18.52
CA ILE A 395 -20.76 29.00 18.22
C ILE A 395 -21.27 29.43 16.86
N PHE A 396 -21.11 28.61 15.82
CA PHE A 396 -21.59 28.93 14.47
C PHE A 396 -23.12 28.85 14.31
N LYS A 397 -23.86 28.34 15.30
CA LYS A 397 -25.33 28.43 15.35
C LYS A 397 -25.82 29.72 16.01
N GLN A 398 -24.96 30.40 16.76
CA GLN A 398 -25.30 31.68 17.37
C GLN A 398 -25.17 32.83 16.37
N ASN A 399 -26.01 33.86 16.50
CA ASN A 399 -25.95 35.04 15.64
C ASN A 399 -24.75 35.95 15.95
N GLU A 400 -24.25 35.92 17.19
CA GLU A 400 -23.11 36.70 17.64
C GLU A 400 -21.92 35.79 17.93
N LEU A 401 -20.78 36.08 17.27
CA LEU A 401 -19.55 35.29 17.44
C LEU A 401 -18.76 35.77 18.67
N PRO A 402 -18.48 34.90 19.65
CA PRO A 402 -17.68 35.21 20.83
C PRO A 402 -16.21 35.37 20.45
N GLU A 403 -15.65 36.57 20.57
CA GLU A 403 -14.36 36.91 19.95
C GLU A 403 -13.16 36.30 20.67
N ARG A 404 -13.19 36.21 22.00
CA ARG A 404 -12.06 35.69 22.78
C ARG A 404 -11.97 34.18 22.67
N ALA A 405 -13.09 33.48 22.86
CA ALA A 405 -13.21 32.05 22.64
C ALA A 405 -12.84 31.66 21.21
N MET A 406 -13.28 32.43 20.20
CA MET A 406 -12.92 32.13 18.82
C MET A 406 -11.45 32.37 18.52
N THR A 407 -10.82 33.40 19.09
CA THR A 407 -9.37 33.60 18.95
C THR A 407 -8.61 32.39 19.48
N TYR A 408 -8.99 31.90 20.67
CA TYR A 408 -8.41 30.71 21.26
C TYR A 408 -8.65 29.47 20.39
N LEU A 409 -9.90 29.22 19.99
CA LEU A 409 -10.27 28.03 19.22
C LEU A 409 -9.58 27.99 17.86
N LEU A 410 -9.41 29.12 17.17
CA LEU A 410 -8.72 29.20 15.88
C LEU A 410 -7.22 28.87 15.97
N THR A 411 -6.63 28.96 17.16
CA THR A 411 -5.24 28.53 17.43
C THR A 411 -5.12 27.11 17.95
N HIS A 412 -6.25 26.46 18.26
CA HIS A 412 -6.26 25.13 18.85
C HIS A 412 -5.97 24.05 17.79
N PRO A 413 -5.05 23.09 18.04
CA PRO A 413 -4.64 22.09 17.04
C PRO A 413 -5.77 21.16 16.59
N LEU A 414 -6.78 20.96 17.45
CA LEU A 414 -7.96 20.14 17.16
C LEU A 414 -9.12 20.93 16.51
N PHE A 415 -8.90 22.18 16.08
CA PHE A 415 -9.93 22.95 15.39
C PHE A 415 -10.36 22.23 14.11
N PRO A 416 -11.67 21.96 13.91
CA PRO A 416 -12.15 21.22 12.77
C PRO A 416 -12.03 22.03 11.47
N THR A 417 -11.87 21.35 10.34
CA THR A 417 -12.06 21.98 9.02
C THR A 417 -13.54 22.30 8.84
N ILE A 418 -13.84 23.56 8.56
CA ILE A 418 -15.21 24.07 8.37
C ILE A 418 -15.27 24.71 7.00
N ASP A 419 -16.19 24.24 6.17
CA ASP A 419 -16.41 24.82 4.85
C ASP A 419 -17.05 26.22 4.98
N GLY A 420 -16.44 27.22 4.35
CA GLY A 420 -16.89 28.61 4.38
C GLY A 420 -16.51 29.36 5.67
N LEU A 421 -15.48 28.91 6.39
CA LEU A 421 -15.03 29.59 7.60
C LEU A 421 -14.65 31.06 7.33
N LEU A 422 -13.88 31.30 6.26
CA LEU A 422 -13.40 32.65 5.94
C LEU A 422 -14.55 33.61 5.59
N SER A 423 -15.58 33.14 4.88
CA SER A 423 -16.72 33.98 4.51
C SER A 423 -17.54 34.38 5.74
N LEU A 424 -17.67 33.51 6.74
CA LEU A 424 -18.34 33.81 8.01
C LEU A 424 -17.56 34.84 8.85
N LEU A 425 -16.22 34.77 8.83
CA LEU A 425 -15.36 35.66 9.60
C LEU A 425 -15.08 37.00 8.90
N ARG A 426 -15.55 37.19 7.66
CA ARG A 426 -15.32 38.41 6.87
C ARG A 426 -15.77 39.70 7.56
N SER A 427 -16.83 39.62 8.38
CA SER A 427 -17.33 40.74 9.17
C SER A 427 -16.37 41.18 10.30
N LYS A 428 -15.41 40.33 10.69
CA LYS A 428 -14.47 40.54 11.80
C LYS A 428 -13.02 40.36 11.31
N PRO A 429 -12.36 41.42 10.79
CA PRO A 429 -11.04 41.34 10.16
C PRO A 429 -9.94 40.73 11.04
N ARG A 430 -9.99 40.95 12.36
CA ARG A 430 -9.03 40.39 13.31
C ARG A 430 -9.12 38.86 13.40
N LEU A 431 -10.34 38.33 13.48
CA LEU A 431 -10.58 36.88 13.52
C LEU A 431 -10.33 36.23 12.16
N LEU A 432 -10.64 36.94 11.06
CA LEU A 432 -10.32 36.49 9.71
C LEU A 432 -8.81 36.29 9.55
N ARG A 433 -8.02 37.30 9.94
CA ARG A 433 -6.55 37.22 9.92
C ARG A 433 -6.05 36.03 10.74
N GLN A 434 -6.59 35.86 11.95
CA GLN A 434 -6.22 34.74 12.82
C GLN A 434 -6.54 33.39 12.17
N ALA A 435 -7.71 33.23 11.58
CA ALA A 435 -8.13 32.00 10.92
C ALA A 435 -7.23 31.66 9.73
N ILE A 436 -6.81 32.65 8.94
CA ILE A 436 -5.91 32.45 7.80
C ILE A 436 -4.54 31.93 8.27
N VAL A 437 -4.01 32.50 9.35
CA VAL A 437 -2.67 32.15 9.86
C VAL A 437 -2.67 30.79 10.55
N THR A 438 -3.65 30.50 11.42
CA THR A 438 -3.56 29.34 12.34
C THR A 438 -4.57 28.23 12.08
N ALA A 439 -5.70 28.50 11.44
CA ALA A 439 -6.75 27.48 11.30
C ALA A 439 -6.49 26.52 10.10
N ASN A 440 -7.15 25.37 10.15
CA ASN A 440 -7.14 24.36 9.08
C ASN A 440 -8.12 24.75 7.97
N VAL A 441 -7.75 25.75 7.17
CA VAL A 441 -8.55 26.28 6.06
C VAL A 441 -8.23 25.55 4.75
N SER A 442 -9.25 25.36 3.90
CA SER A 442 -9.08 24.74 2.59
C SER A 442 -8.43 25.69 1.57
N ILE A 443 -7.65 25.16 0.62
CA ILE A 443 -7.05 25.95 -0.48
C ILE A 443 -8.13 26.67 -1.29
N LYS A 444 -9.30 26.04 -1.47
CA LYS A 444 -10.42 26.62 -2.19
C LYS A 444 -10.92 27.92 -1.53
N GLU A 445 -11.01 27.94 -0.19
CA GLU A 445 -11.41 29.13 0.56
C GLU A 445 -10.35 30.22 0.52
N LEU A 446 -9.07 29.86 0.68
CA LEU A 446 -7.96 30.82 0.56
C LEU A 446 -7.96 31.49 -0.81
N ASN A 447 -8.19 30.73 -1.88
CA ASN A 447 -8.30 31.26 -3.24
C ASN A 447 -9.51 32.21 -3.39
N GLN A 448 -10.67 31.85 -2.84
CA GLN A 448 -11.85 32.72 -2.86
C GLN A 448 -11.62 34.02 -2.08
N GLU A 449 -10.94 33.94 -0.93
CA GLU A 449 -10.64 35.12 -0.11
C GLU A 449 -9.55 35.99 -0.77
N LEU A 450 -8.60 35.40 -1.49
CA LEU A 450 -7.57 36.13 -2.26
C LEU A 450 -8.19 37.08 -3.31
N ASN A 451 -9.27 36.67 -3.97
CA ASN A 451 -9.99 37.50 -4.94
C ASN A 451 -10.80 38.64 -4.30
N THR A 452 -11.27 38.43 -3.07
CA THR A 452 -12.29 39.28 -2.44
C THR A 452 -11.73 40.21 -1.37
N THR A 453 -10.55 39.91 -0.82
CA THR A 453 -9.91 40.71 0.23
C THR A 453 -9.49 42.07 -0.31
N GLU A 454 -9.86 43.15 0.38
CA GLU A 454 -9.37 44.51 0.07
C GLU A 454 -8.20 44.93 0.98
N ASN A 455 -7.98 44.27 2.11
CA ASN A 455 -6.91 44.61 3.05
C ASN A 455 -5.56 43.98 2.64
N ASP A 456 -4.54 44.81 2.44
CA ASP A 456 -3.21 44.39 1.99
C ASP A 456 -2.48 43.48 2.98
N GLU A 457 -2.71 43.63 4.28
CA GLU A 457 -2.07 42.77 5.30
C GLU A 457 -2.67 41.37 5.30
N ILE A 458 -3.99 41.27 5.17
CA ILE A 458 -4.69 39.99 5.04
C ILE A 458 -4.29 39.31 3.73
N PHE A 459 -4.14 40.09 2.65
CA PHE A 459 -3.65 39.58 1.37
C PHE A 459 -2.25 38.96 1.48
N LYS A 460 -1.31 39.62 2.18
CA LYS A 460 0.02 39.05 2.46
C LYS A 460 -0.07 37.76 3.25
N ASP A 461 -0.87 37.71 4.31
CA ASP A 461 -1.02 36.50 5.13
C ASP A 461 -1.60 35.32 4.33
N ILE A 462 -2.57 35.57 3.44
CA ILE A 462 -3.11 34.55 2.53
C ILE A 462 -2.01 34.02 1.60
N ILE A 463 -1.18 34.91 1.03
CA ILE A 463 -0.06 34.51 0.19
C ILE A 463 0.92 33.64 0.99
N THR A 464 1.32 34.08 2.19
CA THR A 464 2.22 33.29 3.05
C THR A 464 1.64 31.91 3.32
N ARG A 465 0.36 31.82 3.65
CA ARG A 465 -0.32 30.55 3.91
C ARG A 465 -0.42 29.66 2.66
N LEU A 466 -0.66 30.24 1.48
CA LEU A 466 -0.68 29.49 0.22
C LEU A 466 0.68 28.88 -0.13
N LEU A 467 1.78 29.58 0.21
CA LEU A 467 3.15 29.10 -0.04
C LEU A 467 3.53 27.90 0.84
N GLU A 468 2.83 27.64 1.94
CA GLU A 468 3.03 26.44 2.76
C GLU A 468 2.50 25.16 2.09
N PHE A 469 1.59 25.29 1.11
CA PHE A 469 1.08 24.15 0.37
C PHE A 469 2.03 23.76 -0.78
N PRO A 470 2.11 22.45 -1.11
CA PRO A 470 2.91 22.02 -2.25
C PRO A 470 2.34 22.59 -3.56
N LYS A 471 3.23 23.10 -4.42
CA LYS A 471 2.89 23.81 -5.66
C LYS A 471 1.91 23.03 -6.55
N ASP A 472 2.05 21.70 -6.62
CA ASP A 472 1.22 20.81 -7.44
C ASP A 472 -0.26 20.77 -7.02
N LYS A 473 -0.56 21.17 -5.77
CA LYS A 473 -1.93 21.21 -5.24
C LYS A 473 -2.59 22.59 -5.38
N LEU A 474 -1.82 23.61 -5.73
CA LEU A 474 -2.33 24.96 -5.94
C LEU A 474 -2.96 25.05 -7.33
N ASN A 475 -4.27 25.26 -7.37
CA ASN A 475 -5.02 25.42 -8.61
C ASN A 475 -5.70 26.79 -8.63
N PHE A 476 -5.26 27.66 -9.54
CA PHE A 476 -5.69 29.05 -9.65
C PHE A 476 -6.61 29.32 -10.85
N LYS A 477 -7.19 28.27 -11.47
CA LYS A 477 -8.01 28.40 -12.69
C LYS A 477 -9.22 29.33 -12.56
N ASP A 478 -9.78 29.46 -11.36
CA ASP A 478 -10.98 30.29 -11.11
C ASP A 478 -10.64 31.69 -10.54
N LEU A 479 -9.37 32.10 -10.59
CA LEU A 479 -8.91 33.38 -10.04
C LEU A 479 -8.82 34.49 -11.10
N ASP A 480 -9.03 35.73 -10.65
CA ASP A 480 -8.71 36.92 -11.43
C ASP A 480 -7.20 37.22 -11.30
N SER A 481 -6.40 36.39 -11.98
CA SER A 481 -4.93 36.45 -11.91
C SER A 481 -4.38 37.82 -12.32
N PHE A 482 -5.08 38.58 -13.17
CA PHE A 482 -4.65 39.91 -13.58
C PHE A 482 -4.60 40.86 -12.38
N LYS A 483 -5.73 40.99 -11.68
CA LYS A 483 -5.86 41.86 -10.50
C LYS A 483 -4.91 41.44 -9.38
N ILE A 484 -4.72 40.14 -9.19
CA ILE A 484 -3.81 39.59 -8.17
C ILE A 484 -2.35 39.92 -8.51
N VAL A 485 -1.93 39.75 -9.77
CA VAL A 485 -0.54 40.06 -10.17
C VAL A 485 -0.26 41.56 -10.10
N GLU A 486 -1.19 42.43 -10.51
CA GLU A 486 -1.03 43.88 -10.32
C GLU A 486 -0.82 44.24 -8.84
N ARG A 487 -1.56 43.59 -7.95
CA ARG A 487 -1.44 43.81 -6.51
C ARG A 487 -0.15 43.25 -5.92
N ILE A 488 0.32 42.10 -6.40
CA ILE A 488 1.64 41.56 -6.03
C ILE A 488 2.75 42.54 -6.44
N ILE A 489 2.64 43.12 -7.65
CA ILE A 489 3.59 44.11 -8.15
C ILE A 489 3.54 45.39 -7.30
N SER A 490 2.36 45.87 -6.91
CA SER A 490 2.23 47.09 -6.10
C SER A 490 2.70 46.92 -4.66
N LEU A 491 2.49 45.75 -4.07
CA LEU A 491 2.90 45.44 -2.68
C LEU A 491 4.35 44.96 -2.56
N ASP A 492 5.02 44.70 -3.69
CA ASP A 492 6.36 44.13 -3.74
C ASP A 492 6.50 42.82 -2.93
N TYR A 493 5.44 41.99 -2.91
CA TYR A 493 5.35 40.78 -2.08
C TYR A 493 4.64 39.62 -2.79
N GLY A 494 5.16 38.40 -2.69
CA GLY A 494 4.49 37.18 -3.21
C GLY A 494 4.83 36.78 -4.64
N TYR A 495 5.99 37.20 -5.16
CA TYR A 495 6.43 36.89 -6.54
C TYR A 495 6.45 35.40 -6.90
N GLU A 496 6.61 34.54 -5.90
CA GLU A 496 6.63 33.08 -6.05
C GLU A 496 5.31 32.50 -6.60
N LEU A 497 4.20 33.21 -6.39
CA LEU A 497 2.89 32.81 -6.95
C LEU A 497 2.70 33.25 -8.39
N ILE A 498 3.46 34.23 -8.89
CA ILE A 498 3.26 34.79 -10.23
C ILE A 498 3.42 33.70 -11.30
N SER A 499 4.42 32.81 -11.17
CA SER A 499 4.60 31.73 -12.14
C SER A 499 3.38 30.81 -12.21
N LEU A 500 2.82 30.46 -11.05
CA LEU A 500 1.65 29.60 -10.95
C LEU A 500 0.37 30.29 -11.46
N LEU A 501 0.25 31.60 -11.27
CA LEU A 501 -0.84 32.40 -11.80
C LEU A 501 -0.77 32.53 -13.33
N ILE A 502 0.44 32.69 -13.88
CA ILE A 502 0.69 32.69 -15.34
C ILE A 502 0.33 31.33 -15.94
N ASP A 503 0.81 30.23 -15.33
CA ASP A 503 0.52 28.87 -15.79
C ASP A 503 -0.97 28.55 -15.74
N ALA A 504 -1.69 29.03 -14.71
CA ALA A 504 -3.11 28.77 -14.53
C ALA A 504 -4.01 29.57 -15.48
N SER A 505 -3.66 30.83 -15.77
CA SER A 505 -4.44 31.67 -16.69
C SER A 505 -4.13 31.40 -18.17
N GLY A 506 -2.96 30.85 -18.46
CA GLY A 506 -2.52 30.56 -19.82
C GLY A 506 -1.96 31.78 -20.55
N LEU A 507 -1.33 31.54 -21.71
CA LEU A 507 -0.46 32.51 -22.38
C LEU A 507 -1.20 33.71 -23.02
N PHE A 508 -2.47 33.56 -23.39
CA PHE A 508 -3.18 34.53 -24.24
C PHE A 508 -4.11 35.49 -23.50
N THR A 509 -4.21 35.41 -22.17
CA THR A 509 -5.15 36.21 -21.37
C THR A 509 -4.53 37.48 -20.77
N TRP A 510 -3.25 37.74 -21.02
CA TRP A 510 -2.48 38.81 -20.38
C TRP A 510 -2.44 40.07 -21.26
N SER A 511 -2.53 41.25 -20.67
CA SER A 511 -2.35 42.51 -21.40
C SER A 511 -0.86 42.82 -21.60
N ASP A 512 -0.52 43.40 -22.75
CA ASP A 512 0.85 43.79 -23.08
C ASP A 512 1.42 44.76 -22.04
N ASP A 513 0.61 45.70 -21.53
CA ASP A 513 1.01 46.67 -20.51
C ASP A 513 1.45 46.01 -19.20
N LEU A 514 0.75 44.95 -18.75
CA LEU A 514 1.11 44.25 -17.53
C LEU A 514 2.38 43.41 -17.74
N ILE A 515 2.52 42.77 -18.91
CA ILE A 515 3.73 42.01 -19.25
C ILE A 515 4.96 42.90 -19.22
N ILE A 516 4.88 44.11 -19.81
CA ILE A 516 5.98 45.08 -19.82
C ILE A 516 6.33 45.50 -18.38
N LYS A 517 5.33 45.85 -17.57
CA LYS A 517 5.54 46.20 -16.15
C LYS A 517 6.19 45.06 -15.37
N LEU A 518 5.71 43.83 -15.57
CA LEU A 518 6.24 42.65 -14.90
C LEU A 518 7.70 42.39 -15.32
N GLN A 519 8.04 42.51 -16.60
CA GLN A 519 9.42 42.41 -17.07
C GLN A 519 10.33 43.47 -16.44
N GLU A 520 9.88 44.71 -16.35
CA GLU A 520 10.67 45.79 -15.75
C GLU A 520 10.95 45.51 -14.26
N VAL A 521 9.93 45.10 -13.50
CA VAL A 521 10.06 44.79 -12.08
C VAL A 521 10.93 43.56 -11.85
N LEU A 522 10.74 42.49 -12.63
CA LEU A 522 11.55 41.28 -12.53
C LEU A 522 13.02 41.54 -12.88
N SER A 523 13.30 42.34 -13.93
CA SER A 523 14.68 42.69 -14.30
C SER A 523 15.38 43.45 -13.17
N LYS A 524 14.71 44.45 -12.57
CA LYS A 524 15.23 45.18 -11.40
C LYS A 524 15.51 44.25 -10.22
N LYS A 525 14.64 43.27 -9.97
CA LYS A 525 14.84 42.29 -8.89
C LYS A 525 15.99 41.33 -9.16
N ILE A 526 16.14 40.86 -10.38
CA ILE A 526 17.25 40.00 -10.77
C ILE A 526 18.58 40.76 -10.59
N GLU A 527 18.66 42.01 -11.05
CA GLU A 527 19.84 42.86 -10.85
C GLU A 527 20.14 43.11 -9.36
N ALA A 528 19.12 43.31 -8.53
CA ALA A 528 19.26 43.47 -7.09
C ALA A 528 19.73 42.17 -6.40
N LEU A 529 19.22 41.01 -6.80
CA LEU A 529 19.63 39.71 -6.30
C LEU A 529 21.06 39.36 -6.73
N ASP A 530 21.43 39.65 -7.97
CA ASP A 530 22.81 39.47 -8.45
C ASP A 530 23.78 40.37 -7.68
N SER A 531 23.40 41.63 -7.46
CA SER A 531 24.19 42.57 -6.64
C SER A 531 24.31 42.09 -5.19
N GLY A 532 23.22 41.59 -4.60
CA GLY A 532 23.20 41.04 -3.25
C GLY A 532 24.02 39.75 -3.11
N SER A 533 23.92 38.84 -4.09
CA SER A 533 24.70 37.60 -4.17
C SER A 533 26.20 37.90 -4.27
N ASN A 534 26.58 38.85 -5.12
CA ASN A 534 27.96 39.32 -5.24
C ASN A 534 28.47 39.93 -3.93
N ALA A 535 27.66 40.76 -3.27
CA ALA A 535 28.02 41.35 -1.98
C ALA A 535 28.21 40.27 -0.90
N LEU A 536 27.32 39.26 -0.85
CA LEU A 536 27.40 38.14 0.09
C LEU A 536 28.65 37.29 -0.18
N ALA A 537 28.95 36.96 -1.44
CA ALA A 537 30.17 36.24 -1.81
C ALA A 537 31.45 37.00 -1.41
N VAL A 538 31.45 38.34 -1.53
CA VAL A 538 32.56 39.18 -1.06
C VAL A 538 32.67 39.14 0.46
N ILE A 539 31.56 39.23 1.19
CA ILE A 539 31.54 39.13 2.66
C ILE A 539 32.07 37.77 3.12
N GLU A 540 31.60 36.67 2.53
CA GLU A 540 32.10 35.31 2.85
C GLU A 540 33.60 35.17 2.59
N GLN A 541 34.10 35.74 1.49
CA GLN A 541 35.54 35.76 1.20
C GLN A 541 36.34 36.58 2.22
N ILE A 542 35.79 37.70 2.70
CA ILE A 542 36.40 38.54 3.73
C ILE A 542 36.43 37.80 5.07
N GLU A 543 35.34 37.16 5.48
CA GLU A 543 35.27 36.34 6.69
C GLU A 543 36.25 35.17 6.66
N LEU A 544 36.31 34.44 5.54
CA LEU A 544 37.28 33.35 5.34
C LEU A 544 38.73 33.84 5.40
N LYS A 545 39.03 35.04 4.89
CA LYS A 545 40.35 35.65 4.98
C LYS A 545 40.68 36.10 6.41
N HIS A 546 39.72 36.69 7.13
CA HIS A 546 39.90 37.08 8.54
C HIS A 546 40.08 35.89 9.48
N LEU A 547 39.40 34.76 9.23
CA LEU A 547 39.60 33.52 9.98
C LEU A 547 40.95 32.83 9.66
N LYS A 548 41.46 33.00 8.43
CA LYS A 548 42.78 32.47 8.01
C LYS A 548 43.96 33.39 8.31
N THR A 549 43.73 34.64 8.70
CA THR A 549 44.78 35.49 9.29
C THR A 549 45.08 35.07 10.72
N VAL A 550 45.67 33.88 10.88
CA VAL A 550 46.74 33.72 11.86
C VAL A 550 47.72 34.85 11.56
N LYS A 551 47.90 35.79 12.50
CA LYS A 551 48.86 36.90 12.37
C LYS A 551 50.16 36.29 11.83
N LYS A 552 50.50 36.57 10.58
CA LYS A 552 51.87 36.37 10.08
C LYS A 552 52.71 37.40 10.82
N VAL A 553 53.17 37.04 12.02
CA VAL A 553 54.19 37.79 12.73
C VAL A 553 55.46 37.59 11.90
N PRO A 554 56.04 38.66 11.32
CA PRO A 554 57.33 38.54 10.66
C PRO A 554 58.36 38.04 11.70
N VAL A 555 59.28 37.16 11.29
CA VAL A 555 60.28 36.53 12.18
C VAL A 555 61.15 37.57 12.91
N TYR A 556 61.20 38.80 12.40
CA TYR A 556 61.76 39.96 13.06
C TYR A 556 60.96 41.21 12.63
N SER A 557 60.53 42.03 13.59
CA SER A 557 60.15 43.42 13.37
C SER A 557 61.07 44.31 14.20
N ILE A 558 61.62 45.36 13.58
CA ILE A 558 62.38 46.38 14.30
C ILE A 558 61.39 47.49 14.62
N GLU A 559 60.88 47.47 15.85
CA GLU A 559 60.01 48.52 16.34
C GLU A 559 60.82 49.55 17.13
N LYS A 560 60.63 50.82 16.77
CA LYS A 560 61.32 51.94 17.40
C LYS A 560 60.58 52.30 18.69
N LEU A 561 61.09 51.85 19.83
CA LEU A 561 60.60 52.27 21.13
C LEU A 561 61.09 53.69 21.41
N THR A 562 60.16 54.62 21.64
CA THR A 562 60.46 55.92 22.26
C THR A 562 60.77 55.67 23.73
N ILE A 563 62.00 55.99 24.13
CA ILE A 563 62.44 56.02 25.52
C ILE A 563 61.97 57.31 26.18
#